data_AF-A0A8I0SJB3-F1
#
_entry.id   AF-A0A8I0SJB3-F1
#
_cell.length_a   1.000
_cell.length_b   1.000
_cell.length_c   1.000
_cell.angle_alpha   90.00
_cell.angle_beta   90.00
_cell.angle_gamma   90.00
#
_symmetry.space_group_name_H-M   'P 1'
#
loop_
_entity.id
_entity.type
_entity.pdbx_description
1 polymer ?
#
loop_
_entity_poly.entity_id
_entity_poly.type
_entity_poly.pdbx_seq_one_letter_code
_entity_poly.pdbx_strand_id
1 'polypeptide(L)' 'MALTNLPYDDEAILTATESATVLAKEVRDVQVDFASTSVSDDAVARVTATITWTVPAAEALRILQESLPRD' A
#
# COMPACT_ATOMS: atom_id res chain seq x y z
N MET A 1 -12.73 17.22 10.81
CA MET A 1 -11.38 16.99 11.34
C MET A 1 -10.46 16.79 10.16
N ALA A 2 -9.51 17.69 9.93
CA ALA A 2 -8.50 17.50 8.89
C ALA A 2 -7.39 16.63 9.49
N LEU A 3 -7.16 15.43 8.94
CA LEU A 3 -5.98 14.61 9.22
C LEU A 3 -4.80 15.32 8.56
N THR A 4 -4.10 16.14 9.35
CA THR A 4 -2.99 17.00 8.95
C THR A 4 -1.71 16.20 8.68
N ASN A 5 -1.21 16.28 7.43
CA ASN A 5 0.19 16.48 6.98
C ASN A 5 1.40 16.00 7.83
N LEU A 6 1.28 14.99 8.68
CA LEU A 6 2.45 14.26 9.19
C LEU A 6 2.91 13.30 8.08
N PRO A 7 4.23 13.19 7.80
CA PRO A 7 4.72 12.19 6.86
C PRO A 7 4.48 10.82 7.48
N TYR A 8 3.42 10.14 7.04
CA TYR A 8 3.21 8.75 7.41
C TYR A 8 4.24 7.88 6.69
N ASP A 9 4.65 6.80 7.35
CA ASP A 9 5.45 5.77 6.70
C ASP A 9 4.52 4.88 5.86
N ASP A 10 4.56 5.06 4.54
CA ASP A 10 3.73 4.33 3.59
C ASP A 10 3.99 2.81 3.64
N GLU A 11 5.22 2.37 3.88
CA GLU A 11 5.56 0.95 4.00
C GLU A 11 5.01 0.36 5.30
N ALA A 12 5.06 1.13 6.40
CA ALA A 12 4.45 0.73 7.66
C ALA A 12 2.93 0.63 7.54
N ILE A 13 2.28 1.61 6.89
CA ILE A 13 0.82 1.57 6.64
C ILE A 13 0.46 0.35 5.80
N LEU A 14 1.20 0.09 4.72
CA LEU A 14 0.95 -1.04 3.84
C LEU A 14 1.06 -2.36 4.60
N THR A 15 2.17 -2.56 5.32
CA THR A 15 2.44 -3.78 6.11
C THR A 15 1.36 -4.02 7.18
N ALA A 16 0.98 -2.96 7.90
CA ALA A 16 -0.07 -3.05 8.92
C ALA A 16 -1.44 -3.35 8.31
N THR A 17 -1.75 -2.79 7.14
CA THR A 17 -3.00 -3.04 6.40
C THR A 17 -3.06 -4.47 5.88
N GLU A 18 -1.96 -5.05 5.41
CA GLU A 18 -1.90 -6.44 4.94
C GLU A 18 -2.14 -7.46 6.07
N SER A 19 -1.79 -7.09 7.30
CA SER A 19 -1.98 -7.92 8.50
C SER A 19 -3.31 -7.66 9.23
N ALA A 20 -4.09 -6.68 8.78
CA ALA A 20 -5.31 -6.24 9.44
C ALA A 20 -6.51 -7.17 9.21
N THR A 21 -7.56 -6.98 10.01
CA THR A 21 -8.86 -7.59 9.70
C THR A 21 -9.51 -6.82 8.54
N VAL A 22 -9.53 -7.44 7.36
CA VAL A 22 -10.03 -6.85 6.11
C VAL A 22 -11.45 -7.36 5.82
N LEU A 23 -12.37 -6.43 5.56
CA LEU A 23 -13.74 -6.74 5.13
C LEU A 23 -13.79 -7.01 3.62
N ALA A 24 -13.01 -6.25 2.84
CA ALA A 24 -12.88 -6.44 1.40
C ALA A 24 -11.51 -5.94 0.91
N LYS A 25 -10.97 -6.61 -0.10
CA LYS A 25 -9.75 -6.20 -0.82
C LYS A 25 -10.07 -6.12 -2.30
N GLU A 26 -9.64 -5.04 -2.92
CA GLU A 26 -9.81 -4.79 -4.34
C GLU A 26 -8.49 -4.38 -4.98
N VAL A 27 -8.20 -4.95 -6.15
CA VAL A 27 -7.01 -4.62 -6.95
C VAL A 27 -7.49 -4.10 -8.30
N ARG A 28 -7.06 -2.90 -8.66
CA ARG A 28 -7.41 -2.22 -9.91
C ARG A 28 -6.19 -1.54 -10.52
N ASP A 29 -6.35 -1.08 -11.76
CA ASP A 29 -5.35 -0.28 -12.47
C ASP A 29 -3.96 -0.94 -12.51
N VAL A 30 -3.94 -2.25 -12.74
CA VAL A 30 -2.70 -3.03 -12.83
C VAL A 30 -2.02 -2.74 -14.17
N GLN A 31 -0.83 -2.18 -14.11
CA GLN A 31 0.03 -1.89 -15.25
C GLN A 31 1.38 -2.60 -15.10
N VAL A 32 1.86 -3.18 -16.20
CA VAL A 32 3.19 -3.81 -16.27
C VAL A 32 3.95 -3.17 -17.42
N ASP A 33 5.02 -2.46 -17.07
CA ASP A 33 5.89 -1.77 -18.02
C ASP A 33 7.25 -2.45 -18.06
N PHE A 34 7.60 -3.05 -19.20
CA PHE A 34 8.92 -3.63 -19.40
C PHE A 34 9.92 -2.54 -19.78
N ALA A 35 11.09 -2.54 -19.13
CA ALA A 35 12.17 -1.60 -19.46
C ALA A 35 12.87 -1.96 -20.78
N SER A 36 12.67 -3.18 -21.28
CA SER A 36 13.21 -3.67 -22.54
C SER A 36 12.13 -4.39 -23.35
N THR A 37 12.40 -4.55 -24.64
CA THR A 37 11.52 -5.28 -25.57
C THR A 37 11.80 -6.79 -25.60
N SER A 38 12.74 -7.28 -24.78
CA SER A 38 13.15 -8.67 -24.72
C SER A 38 13.02 -9.21 -23.29
N VAL A 39 12.36 -10.35 -23.13
CA VAL A 39 12.27 -11.04 -21.85
C VAL A 39 13.49 -11.96 -21.72
N SER A 40 14.41 -11.59 -20.83
CA SER A 40 15.60 -12.35 -20.43
C SER A 40 15.69 -12.35 -18.90
N ASP A 41 16.54 -13.19 -18.32
CA ASP A 41 16.68 -13.27 -16.86
C ASP A 41 17.11 -11.94 -16.22
N ASP A 42 17.84 -11.10 -16.96
CA ASP A 42 18.24 -9.75 -16.54
C ASP A 42 17.22 -8.66 -16.90
N ALA A 43 16.08 -9.01 -17.51
CA ALA A 43 15.08 -8.03 -17.92
C ALA A 43 14.32 -7.48 -16.70
N VAL A 44 14.16 -6.16 -16.66
CA VAL A 44 13.44 -5.48 -15.58
C VAL A 44 12.05 -5.07 -16.07
N ALA A 45 11.04 -5.33 -15.26
CA ALA A 45 9.69 -4.81 -15.44
C ALA A 45 9.27 -4.02 -14.19
N ARG A 46 8.61 -2.89 -14.40
CA ARG A 46 7.91 -2.15 -13.36
C ARG A 46 6.47 -2.62 -13.34
N VAL A 47 6.00 -3.07 -12.17
CA VAL A 47 4.59 -3.38 -11.94
C VAL A 47 4.02 -2.29 -11.05
N THR A 48 2.94 -1.66 -11.51
CA THR A 48 2.17 -0.68 -10.74
C THR A 48 0.76 -1.21 -10.56
N ALA A 49 0.23 -1.19 -9.35
CA ALA A 49 -1.14 -1.59 -9.06
C ALA A 49 -1.72 -0.69 -7.98
N THR A 50 -3.02 -0.42 -8.08
CA THR A 50 -3.77 0.25 -7.00
C THR A 50 -4.50 -0.81 -6.20
N ILE A 51 -4.20 -0.87 -4.91
CA ILE A 51 -4.83 -1.81 -3.98
C ILE A 51 -5.64 -1.01 -2.98
N THR A 52 -6.92 -1.35 -2.82
CA THR A 52 -7.82 -0.74 -1.85
C THR A 52 -8.26 -1.78 -0.84
N TRP A 53 -8.13 -1.45 0.44
CA TRP A 53 -8.64 -2.27 1.54
C TRP A 53 -9.80 -1.56 2.21
N THR A 54 -10.88 -2.30 2.44
CA THR A 54 -11.96 -1.89 3.33
C THR A 54 -11.75 -2.58 4.66
N VAL A 55 -11.46 -1.80 5.70
CA VAL A 55 -11.23 -2.28 7.07
C VAL A 55 -12.21 -1.60 8.03
N PRO A 56 -12.50 -2.19 9.21
CA PRO A 56 -13.26 -1.50 10.25
C PRO A 56 -12.59 -0.19 10.66
N ALA A 57 -13.38 0.83 11.01
CA ALA A 57 -12.85 2.16 11.35
C ALA A 57 -11.88 2.15 12.55
N ALA A 58 -12.12 1.28 13.54
CA ALA A 58 -11.21 1.09 14.68
C ALA A 58 -9.85 0.56 14.24
N GLU A 59 -9.84 -0.31 13.23
CA GLU A 59 -8.62 -0.89 12.67
C GLU A 59 -7.84 0.12 11.82
N ALA A 60 -8.55 0.92 11.01
CA ALA A 60 -7.93 2.03 10.28
C ALA A 60 -7.24 3.02 11.23
N LEU A 61 -7.86 3.32 12.37
CA LEU A 61 -7.26 4.19 13.38
C LEU A 61 -6.03 3.54 14.02
N ARG A 62 -6.07 2.24 14.33
CA ARG A 62 -4.94 1.50 14.89
C ARG A 62 -3.75 1.51 13.93
N ILE A 63 -3.98 1.22 12.65
CA ILE A 63 -2.96 1.28 11.58
C ILE A 63 -2.31 2.68 11.55
N LEU A 64 -3.12 3.73 11.48
CA LEU A 64 -2.61 5.11 11.45
C LEU A 64 -1.78 5.47 12.69
N GLN A 65 -2.16 4.98 13.88
CA GLN A 65 -1.42 5.22 15.12
C GLN A 65 -0.07 4.48 15.15
N GLU A 66 0.00 3.28 14.57
CA GLU A 66 1.22 2.48 14.51
C GLU A 66 2.22 3.00 13.48
N SER A 67 1.73 3.65 12.42
CA SER A 67 2.54 4.21 11.32
C SER A 67 2.95 5.68 11.53
N LEU A 68 2.66 6.26 12.69
CA LEU A 68 3.20 7.58 13.04
C LEU A 68 4.72 7.48 13.21
N PRO A 69 5.49 8.45 12.69
CA PRO A 69 6.93 8.54 12.98
C PRO A 69 7.16 8.50 14.49
N ARG A 70 7.98 7.57 14.95
CA ARG A 70 8.46 7.55 16.32
C ARG A 70 9.77 8.32 16.34
N ASP A 71 9.81 9.40 17.12
CA ASP A 71 11.01 10.21 17.42
C ASP A 71 12.17 9.35 17.96
#